data_AF-A0A1I6GS12-F1
#
_entry.id   AF-A0A1I6GS12-F1
#
_cell.length_a   1.000
_cell.length_b   1.000
_cell.length_c   1.000
_cell.angle_alpha   90.00
_cell.angle_beta   90.00
_cell.angle_gamma   90.00
#
_symmetry.space_group_name_H-M   'P 1'
#
loop_
_entity.id
_entity.type
_entity.pdbx_description
1 polymer ?
#
loop_
_entity_poly.entity_id
_entity_poly.type
_entity_poly.pdbx_seq_one_letter_code
_entity_poly.pdbx_strand_id
1 'polypeptide(L)'
;MRSTQVLDESASAASQSLYYAIAGQPDVELTEQEIAELPYAANYVQFDDQARALIVLGYDDNHSLQWVSANSEVLTTSFAGRVIRTDSLLSNLEHVADSESDSLSCIQFAPSLELAQQCNNAWQRTITTEHNGQLRQWLVDTTFQVEETQANRFVRENGTAVLVSPNADTIEPKTISISNTFEYAEYNDTFRPVESTQWISPELGMLQQQEVKAYGEYLSNDRLMQSNDANSDEKESKDISQEQDVSNDSKNLSNDMFSQDQLFSEPPQLTNQQLWVRLERSNGTKVDIVTDGEPRISQLLDTVPTAQSVMWPQTKISSPALNQQFEARKQGMYVRLKMLAQTYRYDGQTELASKSDALAGDFLTWPLKPSYVTDFSRAKARQDLSQNPLLNHAQVGEHRLNNEPHYTITLSAHYDQTQLPTLPIADHELPKGFRDVNQQLRLFMQYWHFTEVAGQH
;
A
#
# COMPACT_ATOMS: atom_id res chain seq x y z
N MET A 1 -53.52 5.38 28.10
CA MET A 1 -53.04 4.07 28.57
C MET A 1 -53.09 3.08 27.41
N ARG A 2 -51.97 2.38 27.18
CA ARG A 2 -51.74 1.23 26.25
C ARG A 2 -51.76 1.55 24.76
N SER A 3 -50.59 1.53 24.10
CA SER A 3 -49.94 0.39 23.39
C SER A 3 -50.41 0.38 21.92
N THR A 4 -49.58 0.27 20.87
CA THR A 4 -48.42 -0.62 20.68
C THR A 4 -47.56 -0.14 19.50
N GLN A 5 -46.27 -0.52 19.56
CA GLN A 5 -45.21 -0.56 18.54
C GLN A 5 -45.65 -0.69 17.07
N VAL A 6 -44.96 0.03 16.18
CA VAL A 6 -44.06 -0.46 15.11
C VAL A 6 -43.47 0.79 14.44
N LEU A 7 -42.32 1.29 14.89
CA LEU A 7 -41.41 2.10 14.08
C LEU A 7 -39.98 1.93 14.61
N ASP A 8 -39.22 1.18 13.82
CA ASP A 8 -37.76 1.13 13.67
C ASP A 8 -36.84 0.91 14.86
N GLU A 9 -36.68 -0.38 15.19
CA GLU A 9 -35.43 -0.96 15.73
C GLU A 9 -34.31 -1.08 14.66
N SER A 10 -34.48 -0.56 13.43
CA SER A 10 -33.48 -0.68 12.35
C SER A 10 -32.44 0.45 12.28
N ALA A 11 -32.55 1.48 13.14
CA ALA A 11 -31.61 2.59 13.20
C ALA A 11 -30.47 2.40 14.23
N SER A 12 -30.31 1.20 14.80
CA SER A 12 -29.45 0.96 15.98
C SER A 12 -28.44 -0.19 15.85
N ALA A 13 -28.17 -0.68 14.64
CA ALA A 13 -27.26 -1.82 14.43
C ALA A 13 -26.17 -1.61 13.36
N ALA A 14 -26.00 -0.38 12.85
CA ALA A 14 -25.44 -0.10 11.53
C ALA A 14 -23.92 0.19 11.46
N SER A 15 -23.09 -0.24 12.41
CA SER A 15 -21.78 0.41 12.58
C SER A 15 -20.63 -0.46 13.12
N GLN A 16 -20.83 -1.76 13.27
CA GLN A 16 -20.05 -2.72 14.07
C GLN A 16 -18.65 -3.26 13.63
N SER A 17 -17.85 -2.66 12.73
CA SER A 17 -16.44 -3.13 12.55
C SER A 17 -15.34 -2.08 12.50
N LEU A 18 -15.67 -0.79 12.44
CA LEU A 18 -14.86 0.23 13.09
C LEU A 18 -15.28 0.43 14.57
N TYR A 19 -16.54 0.12 14.90
CA TYR A 19 -17.11 0.13 16.25
C TYR A 19 -16.40 -0.71 17.29
N TYR A 20 -15.64 -1.76 16.99
CA TYR A 20 -14.98 -2.52 18.07
C TYR A 20 -13.58 -1.99 18.40
N ALA A 21 -13.00 -1.17 17.52
CA ALA A 21 -11.89 -0.29 17.89
C ALA A 21 -12.37 0.93 18.69
N ILE A 22 -13.69 1.16 18.75
CA ILE A 22 -14.27 2.45 19.10
C ILE A 22 -15.32 2.37 20.23
N ALA A 23 -16.33 1.52 20.14
CA ALA A 23 -17.37 1.33 21.16
C ALA A 23 -16.92 0.51 22.38
N GLY A 24 -15.61 0.32 22.56
CA GLY A 24 -15.04 -0.36 23.72
C GLY A 24 -13.65 0.13 24.15
N GLN A 25 -13.12 1.19 23.54
CA GLN A 25 -11.85 1.80 23.92
C GLN A 25 -12.08 3.32 24.10
N PRO A 26 -11.43 3.97 25.09
CA PRO A 26 -11.41 5.43 25.18
C PRO A 26 -10.76 6.03 23.93
N ASP A 27 -11.03 7.31 23.67
CA ASP A 27 -10.28 8.07 22.66
C ASP A 27 -8.78 7.86 22.85
N VAL A 28 -8.12 7.32 21.82
CA VAL A 28 -6.68 7.11 21.84
C VAL A 28 -6.01 8.42 21.45
N GLU A 29 -5.49 9.15 22.44
CA GLU A 29 -4.57 10.25 22.21
C GLU A 29 -3.14 9.80 22.53
N LEU A 30 -2.30 9.74 21.50
CA LEU A 30 -0.86 9.60 21.66
C LEU A 30 -0.27 10.89 22.24
N THR A 31 0.72 10.73 23.11
CA THR A 31 1.54 11.85 23.58
C THR A 31 2.44 12.37 22.45
N GLU A 32 2.90 13.62 22.55
CA GLU A 32 3.85 14.20 21.58
C GLU A 32 5.11 13.36 21.42
N GLN A 33 5.60 12.75 22.50
CA GLN A 33 6.77 11.87 22.45
C GLN A 33 6.46 10.59 21.65
N GLU A 34 5.32 9.96 21.88
CA GLU A 34 4.91 8.77 21.12
C GLU A 34 4.71 9.08 19.64
N ILE A 35 4.16 10.26 19.30
CA ILE A 35 4.02 10.74 17.92
C ILE A 35 5.40 10.96 17.28
N ALA A 36 6.34 11.57 18.01
CA ALA A 36 7.69 11.79 17.51
C ALA A 36 8.41 10.46 17.20
N GLU A 37 8.18 9.45 18.02
CA GLU A 37 8.74 8.10 17.88
C GLU A 37 8.11 7.27 16.76
N LEU A 38 6.96 7.66 16.19
CA LEU A 38 6.34 6.94 15.08
C LEU A 38 7.24 6.98 13.83
N PRO A 39 7.71 5.86 13.28
CA PRO A 39 8.55 5.89 12.09
C PRO A 39 7.82 6.27 10.79
N TYR A 40 6.48 6.38 10.82
CA TYR A 40 5.64 6.58 9.63
C TYR A 40 4.59 7.67 9.85
N ALA A 41 3.98 8.10 8.73
CA ALA A 41 2.85 9.01 8.75
C ALA A 41 1.64 8.36 9.45
N ALA A 42 0.84 9.19 10.12
CA ALA A 42 -0.29 8.72 10.90
C ALA A 42 -1.43 9.75 10.88
N ASN A 43 -2.65 9.26 10.98
CA ASN A 43 -3.86 10.07 11.13
C ASN A 43 -4.71 9.52 12.27
N TYR A 44 -5.48 10.41 12.90
CA TYR A 44 -6.68 10.03 13.61
C TYR A 44 -7.85 9.96 12.64
N VAL A 45 -8.72 8.97 12.84
CA VAL A 45 -9.98 8.85 12.12
C VAL A 45 -11.14 8.58 13.06
N GLN A 46 -12.30 9.13 12.71
CA GLN A 46 -13.52 9.03 13.50
C GLN A 46 -14.71 9.05 12.54
N PHE A 47 -15.58 8.04 12.62
CA PHE A 47 -16.80 8.00 11.80
C PHE A 47 -17.99 8.46 12.65
N ASP A 48 -18.74 9.47 12.22
CA ASP A 48 -19.83 10.07 13.00
C ASP A 48 -19.43 10.28 14.49
N ASP A 49 -20.29 9.89 15.44
CA ASP A 49 -20.07 10.00 16.88
C ASP A 49 -19.30 8.81 17.48
N GLN A 50 -18.56 8.06 16.66
CA GLN A 50 -17.74 6.95 17.10
C GLN A 50 -16.44 7.48 17.73
N ALA A 51 -15.93 6.84 18.79
CA ALA A 51 -14.58 7.06 19.30
C ALA A 51 -13.51 7.13 18.19
N ARG A 52 -12.42 7.83 18.51
CA ARG A 52 -11.32 8.06 17.58
C ARG A 52 -10.38 6.86 17.50
N ALA A 53 -9.94 6.52 16.29
CA ALA A 53 -8.92 5.50 16.04
C ALA A 53 -7.66 6.12 15.41
N LEU A 54 -6.49 5.56 15.73
CA LEU A 54 -5.23 5.88 15.04
C LEU A 54 -5.04 4.92 13.85
N ILE A 55 -4.74 5.48 12.69
CA ILE A 55 -4.34 4.76 11.47
C ILE A 55 -2.98 5.24 11.02
N VAL A 56 -2.21 4.35 10.38
CA VAL A 56 -0.87 4.67 9.87
C VAL A 56 -0.77 4.43 8.39
N LEU A 57 0.10 5.18 7.71
CA LEU A 57 0.34 4.95 6.30
C LEU A 57 1.04 3.61 6.13
N GLY A 58 0.34 2.66 5.51
CA GLY A 58 0.90 1.39 5.10
C GLY A 58 1.64 1.53 3.78
N TYR A 59 0.97 2.06 2.77
CA TYR A 59 1.46 2.06 1.39
C TYR A 59 1.05 3.33 0.64
N ASP A 60 1.88 3.76 -0.31
CA ASP A 60 1.55 4.77 -1.31
C ASP A 60 1.59 4.10 -2.70
N ASP A 61 0.42 4.01 -3.34
CA ASP A 61 0.28 3.48 -4.70
C ASP A 61 0.03 4.61 -5.69
N ASN A 62 1.09 5.21 -6.25
CA ASN A 62 0.98 6.34 -7.16
C ASN A 62 0.08 7.47 -6.62
N HIS A 63 0.33 7.86 -5.37
CA HIS A 63 -0.41 8.87 -4.63
C HIS A 63 -1.83 8.47 -4.20
N SER A 64 -2.13 7.17 -4.25
CA SER A 64 -3.23 6.53 -3.53
C SER A 64 -2.71 5.98 -2.21
N LEU A 65 -2.91 6.75 -1.14
CA LEU A 65 -2.38 6.49 0.20
C LEU A 65 -3.27 5.49 0.95
N GLN A 66 -2.73 4.32 1.29
CA GLN A 66 -3.42 3.28 2.02
C GLN A 66 -3.05 3.36 3.50
N TRP A 67 -4.02 3.78 4.30
CA TRP A 67 -3.91 3.87 5.74
C TRP A 67 -4.48 2.63 6.39
N VAL A 68 -3.73 2.04 7.32
CA VAL A 68 -4.06 0.77 7.95
C VAL A 68 -4.31 1.00 9.43
N SER A 69 -5.41 0.43 9.93
CA SER A 69 -5.74 0.40 11.35
C SER A 69 -5.03 -0.75 12.07
N ALA A 70 -5.14 -0.79 13.40
CA ALA A 70 -4.77 -1.98 14.16
C ALA A 70 -5.48 -3.26 13.67
N ASN A 71 -6.77 -3.23 13.35
CA ASN A 71 -7.51 -4.46 13.03
C ASN A 71 -7.49 -4.80 11.54
N SER A 72 -6.53 -4.24 10.78
CA SER A 72 -6.33 -4.49 9.36
C SER A 72 -7.43 -3.95 8.45
N GLU A 73 -8.27 -3.04 8.95
CA GLU A 73 -9.08 -2.21 8.09
C GLU A 73 -8.17 -1.26 7.30
N VAL A 74 -8.53 -1.01 6.05
CA VAL A 74 -7.79 -0.09 5.18
C VAL A 74 -8.70 1.05 4.77
N LEU A 75 -8.19 2.26 4.95
CA LEU A 75 -8.75 3.48 4.39
C LEU A 75 -7.81 3.95 3.30
N THR A 76 -8.29 4.10 2.08
CA THR A 76 -7.49 4.63 0.97
C THR A 76 -7.89 6.05 0.67
N THR A 77 -6.93 6.97 0.67
CA THR A 77 -7.13 8.36 0.28
C THR A 77 -6.36 8.72 -0.98
N SER A 78 -6.87 9.66 -1.77
CA SER A 78 -6.03 10.39 -2.72
C SER A 78 -5.00 11.25 -1.97
N PHE A 79 -3.98 11.70 -2.68
CA PHE A 79 -3.01 12.69 -2.19
C PHE A 79 -3.62 14.00 -1.70
N ALA A 80 -4.81 14.34 -2.19
CA ALA A 80 -5.54 15.54 -1.78
C ALA A 80 -6.40 15.32 -0.53
N GLY A 81 -6.35 14.13 0.08
CA GLY A 81 -7.09 13.79 1.31
C GLY A 81 -8.51 13.25 1.08
N ARG A 82 -8.92 13.01 -0.18
CA ARG A 82 -10.22 12.39 -0.49
C ARG A 82 -10.21 10.92 -0.15
N VAL A 83 -11.18 10.40 0.61
CA VAL A 83 -11.35 8.95 0.73
C VAL A 83 -11.93 8.39 -0.57
N ILE A 84 -11.23 7.43 -1.16
CA ILE A 84 -11.59 6.81 -2.44
C ILE A 84 -11.92 5.32 -2.32
N ARG A 85 -11.51 4.67 -1.22
CA ARG A 85 -11.83 3.27 -0.94
C ARG A 85 -11.75 2.97 0.55
N THR A 86 -12.55 2.02 1.02
CA THR A 86 -12.38 1.38 2.32
C THR A 86 -12.39 -0.14 2.16
N ASP A 87 -11.66 -0.87 3.00
CA ASP A 87 -11.62 -2.33 3.00
C ASP A 87 -11.80 -2.91 4.41
N SER A 88 -12.41 -4.09 4.48
CA SER A 88 -12.64 -4.86 5.71
C SER A 88 -13.53 -4.17 6.75
N LEU A 89 -14.31 -3.18 6.33
CA LEU A 89 -15.43 -2.64 7.09
C LEU A 89 -16.71 -3.47 6.84
N LEU A 90 -17.71 -3.34 7.72
CA LEU A 90 -19.03 -3.98 7.54
C LEU A 90 -19.76 -3.51 6.28
N SER A 91 -19.46 -2.27 5.88
CA SER A 91 -19.87 -1.70 4.60
C SER A 91 -18.66 -1.00 4.03
N ASN A 92 -18.44 -1.11 2.74
CA ASN A 92 -17.25 -0.56 2.11
C ASN A 92 -17.61 0.46 1.04
N LEU A 93 -16.83 1.54 0.95
CA LEU A 93 -16.71 2.32 -0.27
C LEU A 93 -15.79 1.52 -1.22
N GLU A 94 -16.38 0.86 -2.20
CA GLU A 94 -15.62 -0.01 -3.12
C GLU A 94 -14.91 0.79 -4.19
N HIS A 95 -15.56 1.83 -4.71
CA HIS A 95 -15.04 2.59 -5.83
C HIS A 95 -15.65 4.00 -5.88
N VAL A 96 -14.82 4.97 -6.27
CA VAL A 96 -15.23 6.32 -6.66
C VAL A 96 -14.85 6.49 -8.13
N ALA A 97 -15.84 6.56 -9.01
CA ALA A 97 -15.62 6.86 -10.41
C ALA A 97 -15.24 8.33 -10.60
N ASP A 98 -14.61 8.63 -11.73
CA ASP A 98 -14.21 9.98 -12.14
C ASP A 98 -13.33 10.71 -11.09
N SER A 99 -12.55 9.95 -10.31
CA SER A 99 -11.67 10.46 -9.25
C SER A 99 -10.55 11.36 -9.76
N GLU A 100 -10.11 11.15 -10.99
CA GLU A 100 -9.13 11.99 -11.68
C GLU A 100 -9.66 13.39 -12.03
N SER A 101 -10.99 13.55 -12.03
CA SER A 101 -11.66 14.84 -12.21
C SER A 101 -12.01 15.52 -10.89
N ASP A 102 -11.60 14.97 -9.74
CA ASP A 102 -11.80 15.60 -8.43
C ASP A 102 -11.03 16.92 -8.34
N SER A 103 -11.76 18.00 -8.14
CA SER A 103 -11.24 19.36 -8.01
C SER A 103 -10.23 19.51 -6.90
N LEU A 104 -10.26 18.66 -5.85
CA LEU A 104 -9.32 18.75 -4.74
C LEU A 104 -7.86 18.64 -5.19
N SER A 105 -7.56 17.84 -6.22
CA SER A 105 -6.17 17.75 -6.72
C SER A 105 -5.71 19.07 -7.32
N CYS A 106 -6.52 19.72 -8.15
CA CYS A 106 -6.20 21.05 -8.70
C CYS A 106 -6.07 22.09 -7.58
N ILE A 107 -7.01 22.09 -6.64
CA ILE A 107 -7.06 23.06 -5.54
C ILE A 107 -5.86 22.89 -4.61
N GLN A 108 -5.41 21.66 -4.34
CA GLN A 108 -4.26 21.38 -3.50
C GLN A 108 -2.97 21.99 -4.07
N PHE A 109 -2.73 21.82 -5.38
CA PHE A 109 -1.48 22.24 -6.00
C PHE A 109 -1.48 23.67 -6.55
N ALA A 110 -2.60 24.39 -6.43
CA ALA A 110 -2.67 25.79 -6.84
C ALA A 110 -1.78 26.66 -5.92
N PRO A 111 -0.84 27.45 -6.47
CA PRO A 111 0.12 28.22 -5.66
C PRO A 111 -0.47 29.49 -5.05
N SER A 112 -1.73 29.82 -5.37
CA SER A 112 -2.44 30.96 -4.79
C SER A 112 -3.94 30.71 -4.76
N LEU A 113 -4.65 31.43 -3.87
CA LEU A 113 -6.11 31.40 -3.81
C LEU A 113 -6.77 31.73 -5.15
N GLU A 114 -6.25 32.70 -5.91
CA GLU A 114 -6.82 33.10 -7.20
C GLU A 114 -6.78 31.93 -8.21
N LEU A 115 -5.69 31.18 -8.25
CA LEU A 115 -5.57 30.00 -9.12
C LEU A 115 -6.40 28.82 -8.60
N ALA A 116 -6.48 28.65 -7.27
CA ALA A 116 -7.31 27.62 -6.66
C ALA A 116 -8.81 27.85 -6.98
N GLN A 117 -9.25 29.11 -7.04
CA GLN A 117 -10.61 29.50 -7.42
C GLN A 117 -10.90 29.34 -8.93
N GLN A 118 -9.88 29.16 -9.77
CA GLN A 118 -10.03 28.87 -11.20
C GLN A 118 -10.16 27.38 -11.51
N CYS A 119 -9.87 26.51 -10.53
CA CYS A 119 -10.15 25.07 -10.66
C CYS A 119 -11.63 24.83 -10.93
N ASN A 120 -11.96 23.73 -11.62
CA ASN A 120 -13.34 23.33 -11.82
C ASN A 120 -14.04 23.26 -10.45
N ASN A 121 -15.16 23.94 -10.28
CA ASN A 121 -15.84 24.06 -8.99
C ASN A 121 -17.03 23.10 -8.85
N ALA A 122 -17.20 22.17 -9.78
CA ALA A 122 -18.24 21.14 -9.72
C ALA A 122 -17.66 19.77 -10.06
N TRP A 123 -18.10 18.75 -9.33
CA TRP A 123 -17.70 17.37 -9.58
C TRP A 123 -18.92 16.46 -9.48
N GLN A 124 -19.20 15.78 -10.59
CA GLN A 124 -20.18 14.70 -10.67
C GLN A 124 -19.40 13.38 -10.69
N ARG A 125 -19.83 12.42 -9.88
CA ARG A 125 -19.19 11.12 -9.77
C ARG A 125 -20.21 10.05 -9.43
N THR A 126 -19.88 8.80 -9.76
CA THR A 126 -20.59 7.64 -9.22
C THR A 126 -19.76 6.98 -8.13
N ILE A 127 -20.33 6.77 -6.95
CA ILE A 127 -19.70 5.93 -5.92
C ILE A 127 -20.37 4.55 -5.90
N THR A 128 -19.56 3.51 -5.72
CA THR A 128 -20.03 2.14 -5.50
C THR A 128 -19.77 1.77 -4.06
N THR A 129 -20.80 1.29 -3.39
CA THR A 129 -20.80 0.91 -1.98
C THR A 129 -21.19 -0.55 -1.86
N GLU A 130 -20.56 -1.26 -0.94
CA GLU A 130 -20.89 -2.64 -0.59
C GLU A 130 -21.50 -2.65 0.82
N HIS A 131 -22.61 -3.36 0.99
CA HIS A 131 -23.21 -3.59 2.29
C HIS A 131 -23.82 -5.00 2.34
N ASN A 132 -23.38 -5.83 3.28
CA ASN A 132 -23.86 -7.21 3.44
C ASN A 132 -23.78 -8.04 2.14
N GLY A 133 -22.72 -7.86 1.37
CA GLY A 133 -22.46 -8.51 0.08
C GLY A 133 -23.25 -7.93 -1.10
N GLN A 134 -23.99 -6.84 -0.91
CA GLN A 134 -24.76 -6.19 -1.96
C GLN A 134 -24.12 -4.88 -2.39
N LEU A 135 -23.89 -4.73 -3.69
CA LEU A 135 -23.39 -3.50 -4.29
C LEU A 135 -24.53 -2.52 -4.57
N ARG A 136 -24.31 -1.25 -4.25
CA ARG A 136 -25.19 -0.12 -4.58
C ARG A 136 -24.38 1.01 -5.19
N GLN A 137 -24.99 1.71 -6.13
CA GLN A 137 -24.38 2.87 -6.79
C GLN A 137 -25.12 4.15 -6.44
N TRP A 138 -24.37 5.22 -6.24
CA TRP A 138 -24.90 6.54 -5.95
C TRP A 138 -24.31 7.55 -6.92
N LEU A 139 -25.17 8.34 -7.55
CA LEU A 139 -24.75 9.53 -8.27
C LEU A 139 -24.58 10.65 -7.28
N VAL A 140 -23.39 11.24 -7.25
CA VAL A 140 -23.01 12.30 -6.32
C VAL A 140 -22.64 13.53 -7.12
N ASP A 141 -23.34 14.63 -6.84
CA ASP A 141 -23.16 15.92 -7.48
C ASP A 141 -22.77 16.94 -6.44
N THR A 142 -21.57 17.51 -6.54
CA THR A 142 -21.06 18.49 -5.57
C THR A 142 -20.47 19.73 -6.22
N THR A 143 -20.38 20.79 -5.42
CA THR A 143 -19.75 22.05 -5.76
C THR A 143 -18.76 22.47 -4.69
N PHE A 144 -17.68 23.12 -5.10
CA PHE A 144 -16.56 23.49 -4.25
C PHE A 144 -16.51 25.00 -4.02
N GLN A 145 -16.13 25.39 -2.80
CA GLN A 145 -15.81 26.75 -2.41
C GLN A 145 -14.46 26.74 -1.70
N VAL A 146 -13.56 27.63 -2.12
CA VAL A 146 -12.19 27.70 -1.59
C VAL A 146 -12.01 29.03 -0.87
N GLU A 147 -11.51 28.95 0.35
CA GLU A 147 -11.13 30.07 1.20
C GLU A 147 -9.67 29.86 1.65
N GLU A 148 -8.96 30.94 1.92
CA GLU A 148 -7.56 30.86 2.35
C GLU A 148 -7.28 31.88 3.45
N THR A 149 -6.46 31.48 4.41
CA THR A 149 -5.93 32.29 5.49
C THR A 149 -4.41 32.41 5.32
N GLN A 150 -3.72 33.12 6.22
CA GLN A 150 -2.25 33.24 6.15
C GLN A 150 -1.49 31.92 6.35
N ALA A 151 -2.14 30.85 6.83
CA ALA A 151 -1.47 29.58 7.11
C ALA A 151 -2.15 28.38 6.42
N ASN A 152 -3.47 28.46 6.23
CA ASN A 152 -4.27 27.32 5.81
C ASN A 152 -5.22 27.67 4.66
N ARG A 153 -5.44 26.70 3.78
CA ARG A 153 -6.49 26.71 2.75
C ARG A 153 -7.64 25.80 3.19
N PHE A 154 -8.85 26.32 3.07
CA PHE A 154 -10.08 25.63 3.42
C PHE A 154 -10.91 25.39 2.17
N VAL A 155 -11.37 24.15 1.98
CA VAL A 155 -12.25 23.77 0.88
C VAL A 155 -13.55 23.24 1.47
N ARG A 156 -14.67 23.83 1.07
CA ARG A 156 -16.02 23.33 1.37
C ARG A 156 -16.60 22.71 0.12
N GLU A 157 -17.08 21.48 0.23
CA GLU A 157 -17.76 20.77 -0.85
C GLU A 157 -19.19 20.45 -0.42
N ASN A 158 -20.17 20.99 -1.14
CA ASN A 158 -21.59 20.79 -0.83
C ASN A 158 -22.33 20.21 -2.01
N GLY A 159 -23.31 19.33 -1.75
CA GLY A 159 -24.07 18.72 -2.83
C GLY A 159 -25.07 17.67 -2.38
N THR A 160 -25.36 16.73 -3.27
CA THR A 160 -26.32 15.65 -3.02
C THR A 160 -25.87 14.32 -3.57
N ALA A 161 -26.19 13.23 -2.86
CA ALA A 161 -26.12 11.87 -3.35
C ALA A 161 -27.53 11.32 -3.61
N VAL A 162 -27.69 10.59 -4.70
CA VAL A 162 -28.95 9.93 -5.09
C VAL A 162 -28.68 8.48 -5.45
N LEU A 163 -29.49 7.56 -4.91
CA LEU A 163 -29.38 6.13 -5.19
C LEU A 163 -29.74 5.83 -6.66
N VAL A 164 -28.86 5.12 -7.36
CA VAL A 164 -29.08 4.65 -8.74
C VAL A 164 -29.70 3.24 -8.68
N SER A 165 -30.88 3.07 -9.27
CA SER A 165 -31.51 1.75 -9.37
C SER A 165 -30.86 0.91 -10.47
N PRO A 166 -30.74 -0.42 -10.30
CA PRO A 166 -30.24 -1.32 -11.34
C PRO A 166 -31.10 -1.32 -12.62
N ASN A 167 -32.35 -0.85 -12.56
CA ASN A 167 -33.12 -0.52 -13.75
C ASN A 167 -32.92 0.97 -14.06
N ALA A 168 -32.15 1.26 -15.12
CA ALA A 168 -31.63 2.58 -15.50
C ALA A 168 -32.67 3.73 -15.64
N ASP A 169 -33.97 3.44 -15.54
CA ASP A 169 -35.08 4.38 -15.74
C ASP A 169 -35.84 4.76 -14.45
N THR A 170 -35.43 4.26 -13.28
CA THR A 170 -36.13 4.56 -12.01
C THR A 170 -35.16 5.03 -10.93
N ILE A 171 -35.07 6.34 -10.72
CA ILE A 171 -34.39 6.91 -9.55
C ILE A 171 -35.32 6.75 -8.34
N GLU A 172 -34.91 6.00 -7.31
CA GLU A 172 -35.62 6.05 -6.03
C GLU A 172 -35.34 7.39 -5.34
N PRO A 173 -36.34 8.03 -4.70
CA PRO A 173 -36.23 9.40 -4.20
C PRO A 173 -35.33 9.56 -2.95
N LYS A 174 -34.43 8.62 -2.65
CA LYS A 174 -33.51 8.75 -1.52
C LYS A 174 -32.37 9.70 -1.90
N THR A 175 -32.60 10.98 -1.65
CA THR A 175 -31.61 12.05 -1.77
C THR A 175 -30.98 12.32 -0.40
N ILE A 176 -29.65 12.38 -0.35
CA ILE A 176 -28.85 12.69 0.84
C ILE A 176 -28.09 13.98 0.57
N SER A 177 -28.15 14.94 1.49
CA SER A 177 -27.31 16.15 1.42
C SER A 177 -25.90 15.84 1.88
N ILE A 178 -24.92 16.33 1.13
CA ILE A 178 -23.48 16.19 1.41
C ILE A 178 -22.91 17.56 1.77
N SER A 179 -22.07 17.58 2.80
CA SER A 179 -21.28 18.74 3.22
C SER A 179 -19.94 18.25 3.74
N ASN A 180 -18.90 18.42 2.93
CA ASN A 180 -17.54 18.04 3.27
C ASN A 180 -16.68 19.29 3.48
N THR A 181 -15.65 19.16 4.31
CA THR A 181 -14.63 20.17 4.53
C THR A 181 -13.25 19.56 4.45
N PHE A 182 -12.32 20.27 3.82
CA PHE A 182 -10.91 19.90 3.74
C PHE A 182 -10.08 21.10 4.18
N GLU A 183 -9.11 20.85 5.05
CA GLU A 183 -8.15 21.84 5.49
C GLU A 183 -6.77 21.40 5.04
N TYR A 184 -6.05 22.34 4.45
CA TYR A 184 -4.69 22.15 3.99
C TYR A 184 -3.78 23.18 4.65
N ALA A 185 -2.64 22.71 5.16
CA ALA A 185 -1.59 23.59 5.67
C ALA A 185 -0.61 23.93 4.55
N GLU A 186 -0.16 25.18 4.50
CA GLU A 186 0.90 25.61 3.59
C GLU A 186 2.24 24.97 3.98
N TYR A 187 2.95 24.42 2.99
CA TYR A 187 4.30 23.89 3.13
C TYR A 187 5.05 24.02 1.80
N ASN A 188 6.17 24.77 1.80
CA ASN A 188 7.03 25.00 0.63
C ASN A 188 6.23 25.33 -0.66
N ASP A 189 5.37 26.34 -0.59
CA ASP A 189 4.51 26.81 -1.70
C ASP A 189 3.48 25.79 -2.23
N THR A 190 3.26 24.69 -1.49
CA THR A 190 2.20 23.70 -1.72
C THR A 190 1.28 23.59 -0.52
N PHE A 191 0.12 22.95 -0.70
CA PHE A 191 -0.84 22.74 0.36
C PHE A 191 -0.98 21.24 0.63
N ARG A 192 -0.71 20.81 1.87
CA ARG A 192 -0.83 19.41 2.28
C ARG A 192 -2.07 19.21 3.14
N PRO A 193 -2.85 18.12 2.96
CA PRO A 193 -4.04 17.90 3.76
C PRO A 193 -3.67 17.66 5.23
N VAL A 194 -4.33 18.37 6.13
CA VAL A 194 -4.12 18.24 7.60
C VAL A 194 -5.38 17.81 8.33
N GLU A 195 -6.55 18.15 7.81
CA GLU A 195 -7.83 17.76 8.39
C GLU A 195 -8.87 17.61 7.29
N SER A 196 -9.79 16.66 7.45
CA SER A 196 -10.98 16.57 6.61
C SER A 196 -12.18 16.05 7.38
N THR A 197 -13.37 16.50 6.98
CA THR A 197 -14.65 15.91 7.37
C THR A 197 -15.40 15.63 6.08
N GLN A 198 -15.68 14.36 5.78
CA GLN A 198 -16.23 13.98 4.49
C GLN A 198 -17.26 12.85 4.60
N TRP A 199 -18.37 13.00 3.89
CA TRP A 199 -19.37 11.97 3.73
C TRP A 199 -18.80 10.83 2.86
N ILE A 200 -18.85 9.61 3.38
CA ILE A 200 -18.32 8.43 2.71
C ILE A 200 -19.43 7.69 1.96
N SER A 201 -20.50 7.35 2.67
CA SER A 201 -21.65 6.63 2.13
C SER A 201 -22.85 6.74 3.09
N PRO A 202 -24.07 6.34 2.68
CA PRO A 202 -25.22 6.30 3.58
C PRO A 202 -25.03 5.33 4.74
N GLU A 203 -24.27 4.24 4.53
CA GLU A 203 -24.01 3.20 5.52
C GLU A 203 -22.84 3.56 6.45
N LEU A 204 -21.86 4.33 5.99
CA LEU A 204 -20.68 4.72 6.76
C LEU A 204 -20.77 6.11 7.40
N GLY A 205 -21.62 6.99 6.89
CA GLY A 205 -21.79 8.34 7.43
C GLY A 205 -20.61 9.28 7.11
N MET A 206 -20.35 10.20 8.04
CA MET A 206 -19.27 11.18 7.94
C MET A 206 -17.98 10.61 8.53
N LEU A 207 -16.87 10.75 7.82
CA LEU A 207 -15.53 10.51 8.34
C LEU A 207 -14.86 11.84 8.68
N GLN A 208 -14.37 11.96 9.90
CA GLN A 208 -13.37 12.94 10.31
C GLN A 208 -11.99 12.29 10.25
N GLN A 209 -11.03 12.98 9.63
CA GLN A 209 -9.64 12.58 9.58
C GLN A 209 -8.76 13.76 9.98
N GLN A 210 -7.78 13.53 10.85
CA GLN A 210 -6.84 14.55 11.32
C GLN A 210 -5.42 14.02 11.27
N GLU A 211 -4.50 14.78 10.69
CA GLU A 211 -3.09 14.40 10.63
C GLU A 211 -2.46 14.40 12.02
N VAL A 212 -1.74 13.32 12.32
CA VAL A 212 -0.94 13.14 13.53
C VAL A 212 0.54 13.28 13.20
N LYS A 213 0.97 12.64 12.11
CA LYS A 213 2.33 12.71 11.59
C LYS A 213 2.29 12.80 10.08
N ALA A 214 2.94 13.83 9.55
CA ALA A 214 2.96 14.09 8.12
C ALA A 214 3.65 12.98 7.32
N TYR A 215 3.13 12.76 6.12
CA TYR A 215 3.77 11.91 5.12
C TYR A 215 4.97 12.63 4.50
N GLY A 216 6.11 11.94 4.43
CA GLY A 216 7.38 12.51 4.03
C GLY A 216 7.39 13.11 2.63
N GLU A 217 6.59 12.58 1.70
CA GLU A 217 6.48 13.17 0.35
C GLU A 217 5.73 14.50 0.32
N TYR A 218 4.81 14.76 1.27
CA TYR A 218 4.30 16.13 1.44
C TYR A 218 5.37 17.11 1.89
N LEU A 219 6.49 16.60 2.42
CA LEU A 219 7.59 17.38 2.95
C LEU A 219 8.81 17.40 2.01
N SER A 220 8.77 16.69 0.87
CA SER A 220 9.86 16.65 -0.10
C SER A 220 9.68 17.73 -1.17
N ASN A 221 10.81 18.32 -1.60
CA ASN A 221 10.82 19.37 -2.65
C ASN A 221 10.82 18.79 -4.08
N ASP A 222 10.74 17.47 -4.24
CA ASP A 222 10.86 16.84 -5.55
C ASP A 222 9.51 16.80 -6.29
N ARG A 223 9.24 17.91 -6.98
CA ARG A 223 8.41 18.06 -8.20
C ARG A 223 7.04 17.36 -8.26
N LEU A 224 5.98 18.18 -8.22
CA LEU A 224 4.74 17.95 -8.98
C LEU A 224 4.36 19.21 -9.79
N MET A 225 5.16 19.46 -10.84
CA MET A 225 4.81 20.30 -11.99
C MET A 225 5.06 19.45 -13.24
N GLN A 226 4.24 18.42 -13.46
CA GLN A 226 4.18 17.72 -14.75
C GLN A 226 2.74 17.58 -15.21
N SER A 227 2.17 18.71 -15.61
CA SER A 227 1.21 18.76 -16.72
C SER A 227 1.20 20.19 -17.21
N ASN A 228 2.00 20.48 -18.25
CA ASN A 228 1.92 21.62 -19.18
C ASN A 228 3.32 22.04 -19.63
N ASP A 229 4.02 21.18 -20.37
CA ASP A 229 5.07 21.61 -21.31
C ASP A 229 5.26 20.51 -22.37
N ALA A 230 4.22 20.29 -23.16
CA ALA A 230 4.32 19.62 -24.44
C ALA A 230 3.89 20.61 -25.53
N ASN A 231 4.60 21.74 -25.63
CA ASN A 231 4.68 22.56 -26.82
C ASN A 231 5.70 23.69 -26.63
N SER A 232 6.96 23.41 -26.93
CA SER A 232 7.78 24.41 -27.61
C SER A 232 8.87 23.70 -28.42
N ASP A 233 8.68 23.77 -29.74
CA ASP A 233 9.74 23.61 -30.72
C ASP A 233 10.93 24.48 -30.34
N GLU A 234 12.13 23.89 -30.27
CA GLU A 234 13.30 24.61 -30.74
C GLU A 234 14.29 23.66 -31.44
N LYS A 235 14.38 23.87 -32.75
CA LYS A 235 15.43 23.41 -33.63
C LYS A 235 16.79 23.83 -33.07
N GLU A 236 17.72 22.89 -32.97
CA GLU A 236 19.08 23.21 -33.41
C GLU A 236 19.73 22.00 -34.08
N SER A 237 19.95 22.16 -35.39
CA SER A 237 20.75 21.27 -36.20
C SER A 237 22.22 21.41 -35.83
N LYS A 238 22.96 20.31 -35.80
CA LYS A 238 24.34 20.31 -36.27
C LYS A 238 24.70 18.95 -36.85
N ASP A 239 24.90 18.98 -38.16
CA ASP A 239 25.71 18.06 -38.94
C ASP A 239 26.98 17.61 -38.20
N ILE A 240 27.36 16.35 -38.37
CA ILE A 240 28.62 15.98 -39.01
C ILE A 240 28.47 14.56 -39.57
N SER A 241 28.59 14.50 -40.89
CA SER A 241 28.74 13.35 -41.76
C SER A 241 30.16 12.77 -41.68
N GLN A 242 30.30 11.46 -41.88
CA GLN A 242 31.26 10.77 -42.77
C GLN A 242 31.17 9.24 -42.52
N GLU A 243 30.61 8.47 -43.46
CA GLU A 243 31.32 7.72 -44.54
C GLU A 243 32.34 6.71 -43.98
N GLN A 244 31.94 5.43 -43.90
CA GLN A 244 32.23 4.38 -44.89
C GLN A 244 33.72 4.02 -44.99
N ASP A 245 34.07 2.78 -44.59
CA ASP A 245 34.80 1.93 -45.51
C ASP A 245 34.68 0.42 -45.22
N VAL A 246 34.81 -0.33 -46.29
CA VAL A 246 34.55 -1.77 -46.50
C VAL A 246 35.86 -2.56 -46.42
N SER A 247 35.88 -3.77 -45.85
CA SER A 247 36.42 -4.97 -46.53
C SER A 247 36.37 -6.26 -45.70
N ASN A 248 36.14 -7.32 -46.47
CA ASN A 248 36.12 -8.74 -46.13
C ASN A 248 37.46 -9.24 -45.54
N ASP A 249 37.42 -10.24 -44.65
CA ASP A 249 37.82 -11.58 -45.08
C ASP A 249 37.45 -12.69 -44.10
N SER A 250 37.11 -13.83 -44.70
CA SER A 250 36.64 -15.06 -44.08
C SER A 250 37.76 -15.96 -43.53
N LYS A 251 37.37 -16.79 -42.54
CA LYS A 251 38.00 -18.03 -42.02
C LYS A 251 38.92 -17.87 -40.80
N ASN A 252 38.40 -18.26 -39.63
CA ASN A 252 38.84 -19.49 -38.95
C ASN A 252 37.82 -19.89 -37.87
N LEU A 253 37.07 -20.95 -38.15
CA LEU A 253 36.40 -21.77 -37.13
C LEU A 253 37.46 -22.68 -36.51
N SER A 254 37.87 -22.38 -35.29
CA SER A 254 38.35 -23.42 -34.36
C SER A 254 38.56 -22.80 -32.98
N ASN A 255 37.87 -23.39 -32.02
CA ASN A 255 38.24 -23.41 -30.60
C ASN A 255 38.58 -22.06 -29.98
N ASP A 256 37.60 -21.44 -29.32
CA ASP A 256 37.91 -21.02 -27.96
C ASP A 256 36.72 -21.23 -27.02
N MET A 257 37.10 -21.95 -25.98
CA MET A 257 36.40 -22.38 -24.80
C MET A 257 35.82 -21.16 -24.08
N PHE A 258 34.54 -21.23 -23.68
CA PHE A 258 33.90 -20.25 -22.80
C PHE A 258 34.80 -19.96 -21.59
N SER A 259 35.43 -18.78 -21.58
CA SER A 259 36.06 -18.23 -20.37
C SER A 259 34.94 -17.77 -19.44
N GLN A 260 34.91 -18.34 -18.23
CA GLN A 260 33.90 -18.04 -17.19
C GLN A 260 34.06 -16.65 -16.55
N ASP A 261 35.04 -15.84 -16.98
CA ASP A 261 35.47 -14.64 -16.26
C ASP A 261 35.04 -13.30 -16.89
N GLN A 262 34.18 -13.27 -17.91
CA GLN A 262 33.67 -12.02 -18.51
C GLN A 262 32.21 -11.67 -18.20
N LEU A 263 31.57 -12.36 -17.25
CA LEU A 263 30.16 -12.16 -16.89
C LEU A 263 29.91 -11.12 -15.76
N PHE A 264 30.94 -10.38 -15.32
CA PHE A 264 30.83 -9.57 -14.11
C PHE A 264 31.50 -8.21 -14.28
N SER A 265 30.75 -7.18 -14.72
CA SER A 265 31.05 -5.80 -14.28
C SER A 265 30.01 -4.72 -14.62
N GLU A 266 28.94 -4.97 -15.39
CA GLU A 266 27.89 -3.96 -15.60
C GLU A 266 26.49 -4.60 -15.69
N PRO A 267 25.45 -3.96 -15.13
CA PRO A 267 24.07 -4.43 -15.28
C PRO A 267 23.68 -4.47 -16.77
N PRO A 268 22.93 -5.50 -17.21
CA PRO A 268 22.53 -5.61 -18.61
C PRO A 268 21.61 -4.45 -19.01
N GLN A 269 21.87 -3.85 -20.18
CA GLN A 269 20.97 -2.86 -20.77
C GLN A 269 19.70 -3.58 -21.25
N LEU A 270 18.58 -3.35 -20.56
CA LEU A 270 17.31 -4.03 -20.84
C LEU A 270 16.49 -3.30 -21.89
N THR A 271 15.82 -4.05 -22.76
CA THR A 271 14.73 -3.54 -23.58
C THR A 271 13.40 -3.65 -22.82
N ASN A 272 12.37 -2.89 -23.22
CA ASN A 272 11.05 -2.88 -22.58
C ASN A 272 10.32 -4.24 -22.56
N GLN A 273 10.82 -5.26 -23.26
CA GLN A 273 10.25 -6.60 -23.31
C GLN A 273 11.01 -7.62 -22.46
N GLN A 274 12.19 -7.26 -21.97
CA GLN A 274 13.08 -8.16 -21.24
C GLN A 274 12.87 -8.08 -19.73
N LEU A 275 12.86 -9.25 -19.10
CA LEU A 275 12.75 -9.38 -17.65
C LEU A 275 14.10 -9.75 -17.07
N TRP A 276 14.53 -8.98 -16.06
CA TRP A 276 15.77 -9.24 -15.36
C TRP A 276 15.50 -9.92 -14.02
N VAL A 277 16.01 -11.14 -13.86
CA VAL A 277 15.84 -11.95 -12.67
C VAL A 277 17.19 -12.24 -12.05
N ARG A 278 17.34 -11.93 -10.76
CA ARG A 278 18.51 -12.26 -9.98
C ARG A 278 18.30 -13.56 -9.22
N LEU A 279 19.16 -14.53 -9.45
CA LEU A 279 19.29 -15.72 -8.60
C LEU A 279 20.34 -15.44 -7.53
N GLU A 280 19.97 -15.57 -6.26
CA GLU A 280 20.89 -15.48 -5.14
C GLU A 280 20.97 -16.82 -4.43
N ARG A 281 22.19 -17.34 -4.22
CA ARG A 281 22.41 -18.53 -3.42
C ARG A 281 22.73 -18.14 -1.98
N SER A 282 22.45 -19.05 -1.03
CA SER A 282 22.73 -18.82 0.40
C SER A 282 24.22 -18.56 0.72
N ASN A 283 25.13 -18.94 -0.17
CA ASN A 283 26.57 -18.62 -0.05
C ASN A 283 26.94 -17.22 -0.57
N GLY A 284 25.95 -16.39 -0.92
CA GLY A 284 26.13 -15.03 -1.45
C GLY A 284 26.42 -14.96 -2.96
N THR A 285 26.52 -16.09 -3.67
CA THR A 285 26.70 -16.09 -5.13
C THR A 285 25.44 -15.54 -5.80
N LYS A 286 25.61 -14.54 -6.67
CA LYS A 286 24.54 -13.92 -7.45
C LYS A 286 24.72 -14.23 -8.93
N VAL A 287 23.64 -14.61 -9.60
CA VAL A 287 23.59 -14.85 -11.04
C VAL A 287 22.40 -14.10 -11.62
N ASP A 288 22.69 -13.21 -12.54
CA ASP A 288 21.68 -12.39 -13.20
C ASP A 288 21.27 -13.06 -14.53
N ILE A 289 19.96 -13.25 -14.72
CA ILE A 289 19.35 -13.87 -15.90
C ILE A 289 18.45 -12.83 -16.55
N VAL A 290 18.63 -12.63 -17.85
CA VAL A 290 17.72 -11.83 -18.67
C VAL A 290 16.90 -12.78 -19.52
N THR A 291 15.57 -12.63 -19.49
CA THR A 291 14.67 -13.41 -20.33
C THR A 291 13.95 -12.54 -21.35
N ASP A 292 13.79 -13.07 -22.56
CA ASP A 292 12.90 -12.49 -23.56
C ASP A 292 11.46 -12.86 -23.18
N GLY A 293 10.65 -11.88 -22.80
CA GLY A 293 9.27 -12.08 -22.36
C GLY A 293 9.14 -12.50 -20.89
N GLU A 294 7.95 -13.00 -20.53
CA GLU A 294 7.51 -13.30 -19.16
C GLU A 294 7.68 -14.79 -18.83
N PRO A 295 8.77 -15.19 -18.14
CA PRO A 295 9.03 -16.58 -17.86
C PRO A 295 8.17 -17.05 -16.67
N ARG A 296 7.86 -18.34 -16.67
CA ARG A 296 7.47 -19.03 -15.45
C ARG A 296 8.72 -19.45 -14.67
N ILE A 297 8.58 -19.53 -13.35
CA ILE A 297 9.69 -19.92 -12.46
C ILE A 297 10.31 -21.26 -12.85
N SER A 298 9.51 -22.24 -13.26
CA SER A 298 10.03 -23.53 -13.71
C SER A 298 11.00 -23.41 -14.88
N GLN A 299 10.76 -22.46 -15.80
CA GLN A 299 11.61 -22.22 -16.98
C GLN A 299 12.95 -21.61 -16.56
N LEU A 300 12.94 -20.70 -15.57
CA LEU A 300 14.16 -20.14 -15.00
C LEU A 300 14.96 -21.17 -14.22
N LEU A 301 14.30 -22.02 -13.44
CA LEU A 301 14.98 -23.02 -12.62
C LEU A 301 15.51 -24.22 -13.42
N ASP A 302 15.04 -24.42 -14.66
CA ASP A 302 15.61 -25.40 -15.56
C ASP A 302 17.02 -25.01 -16.05
N THR A 303 17.39 -23.73 -16.02
CA THR A 303 18.74 -23.25 -16.36
C THR A 303 19.71 -23.32 -15.17
N VAL A 304 19.21 -23.51 -13.95
CA VAL A 304 20.04 -23.61 -12.74
C VAL A 304 20.68 -24.99 -12.66
N PRO A 305 22.03 -25.10 -12.66
CA PRO A 305 22.71 -26.37 -12.55
C PRO A 305 22.31 -27.09 -11.24
N THR A 306 21.77 -28.30 -11.35
CA THR A 306 21.32 -29.14 -10.22
C THR A 306 22.47 -29.69 -9.36
N ALA A 307 23.70 -29.22 -9.56
CA ALA A 307 24.90 -29.77 -8.96
C ALA A 307 25.06 -29.47 -7.45
N GLN A 308 24.23 -28.58 -6.88
CA GLN A 308 24.21 -28.30 -5.44
C GLN A 308 22.85 -28.69 -4.83
N SER A 309 22.88 -29.17 -3.59
CA SER A 309 21.71 -29.54 -2.79
C SER A 309 20.85 -28.31 -2.46
N VAL A 310 20.06 -27.85 -3.42
CA VAL A 310 19.07 -26.78 -3.19
C VAL A 310 17.90 -27.37 -2.40
N MET A 311 17.63 -26.78 -1.25
CA MET A 311 16.44 -27.06 -0.45
C MET A 311 15.27 -26.27 -1.04
N TRP A 312 14.63 -26.84 -2.06
CA TRP A 312 13.50 -26.21 -2.76
C TRP A 312 12.40 -25.66 -1.85
N PRO A 313 12.00 -26.30 -0.73
CA PRO A 313 10.98 -25.73 0.16
C PRO A 313 11.36 -24.38 0.76
N GLN A 314 12.66 -24.07 0.82
CA GLN A 314 13.21 -22.80 1.31
C GLN A 314 13.48 -21.80 0.18
N THR A 315 13.12 -22.12 -1.07
CA THR A 315 13.23 -21.18 -2.18
C THR A 315 12.26 -20.02 -1.96
N LYS A 316 12.78 -18.80 -2.06
CA LYS A 316 11.99 -17.56 -1.98
C LYS A 316 12.07 -16.83 -3.31
N ILE A 317 10.98 -16.16 -3.65
CA ILE A 317 10.77 -15.42 -4.88
C ILE A 317 10.08 -14.13 -4.50
N SER A 318 10.76 -13.02 -4.69
CA SER A 318 10.27 -11.68 -4.37
C SER A 318 10.44 -10.75 -5.56
N SER A 319 9.66 -9.68 -5.59
CA SER A 319 9.86 -8.51 -6.46
C SER A 319 9.93 -7.25 -5.59
N PRO A 320 10.43 -6.11 -6.11
CA PRO A 320 10.40 -4.83 -5.41
C PRO A 320 9.00 -4.47 -4.90
N ALA A 321 7.97 -4.61 -5.75
CA ALA A 321 6.58 -4.36 -5.36
C ALA A 321 6.11 -5.26 -4.20
N LEU A 322 6.44 -6.55 -4.22
CA LEU A 322 6.09 -7.46 -3.13
C LEU A 322 6.85 -7.10 -1.83
N ASN A 323 8.12 -6.71 -1.93
CA ASN A 323 8.89 -6.24 -0.78
C ASN A 323 8.25 -5.00 -0.16
N GLN A 324 7.86 -4.03 -0.97
CA GLN A 324 7.19 -2.82 -0.52
C GLN A 324 5.85 -3.12 0.16
N GLN A 325 5.00 -3.98 -0.44
CA GLN A 325 3.74 -4.43 0.17
C GLN A 325 3.98 -5.18 1.49
N PHE A 326 5.04 -5.97 1.56
CA PHE A 326 5.39 -6.70 2.76
C PHE A 326 5.85 -5.77 3.89
N GLU A 327 6.71 -4.81 3.59
CA GLU A 327 7.13 -3.80 4.57
C GLU A 327 5.92 -3.01 5.07
N ALA A 328 5.03 -2.55 4.18
CA ALA A 328 3.77 -1.91 4.56
C ALA A 328 2.97 -2.74 5.59
N ARG A 329 2.77 -4.03 5.30
CA ARG A 329 2.07 -4.95 6.20
C ARG A 329 2.81 -5.15 7.52
N LYS A 330 4.14 -5.27 7.47
CA LYS A 330 4.99 -5.36 8.67
C LYS A 330 4.79 -4.11 9.54
N GLN A 331 4.71 -2.92 8.96
CA GLN A 331 4.46 -1.70 9.73
C GLN A 331 3.05 -1.63 10.33
N GLY A 332 2.03 -2.03 9.58
CA GLY A 332 0.66 -2.15 10.13
C GLY A 332 0.62 -3.08 11.35
N MET A 333 1.32 -4.22 11.28
CA MET A 333 1.43 -5.16 12.39
C MET A 333 2.19 -4.57 13.60
N TYR A 334 3.28 -3.83 13.37
CA TYR A 334 4.01 -3.14 14.44
C TYR A 334 3.09 -2.17 15.20
N VAL A 335 2.35 -1.33 14.48
CA VAL A 335 1.42 -0.37 15.09
C VAL A 335 0.31 -1.08 15.86
N ARG A 336 -0.22 -2.18 15.31
CA ARG A 336 -1.17 -3.02 16.02
C ARG A 336 -0.63 -3.51 17.37
N LEU A 337 0.62 -3.94 17.43
CA LEU A 337 1.27 -4.38 18.67
C LEU A 337 1.49 -3.22 19.66
N LYS A 338 1.78 -2.02 19.18
CA LYS A 338 1.86 -0.80 20.02
C LYS A 338 0.50 -0.40 20.56
N MET A 339 -0.56 -0.52 19.76
CA MET A 339 -1.94 -0.28 20.21
C MET A 339 -2.37 -1.31 21.25
N LEU A 340 -2.03 -2.59 21.06
CA LEU A 340 -2.24 -3.64 22.06
C LEU A 340 -1.55 -3.29 23.39
N ALA A 341 -0.31 -2.79 23.33
CA ALA A 341 0.40 -2.33 24.52
C ALA A 341 -0.36 -1.20 25.22
N GLN A 342 -0.87 -0.22 24.46
CA GLN A 342 -1.63 0.90 25.01
C GLN A 342 -2.96 0.46 25.63
N THR A 343 -3.69 -0.46 25.01
CA THR A 343 -4.90 -1.06 25.59
C THR A 343 -4.60 -1.69 26.94
N TYR A 344 -3.51 -2.44 27.07
CA TYR A 344 -3.10 -3.00 28.36
C TYR A 344 -2.73 -1.92 29.39
N ARG A 345 -2.08 -0.81 28.98
CA ARG A 345 -1.78 0.30 29.91
C ARG A 345 -3.05 0.95 30.43
N TYR A 346 -4.03 1.17 29.55
CA TYR A 346 -5.33 1.72 29.92
C TYR A 346 -6.05 0.82 30.94
N ASP A 347 -6.02 -0.49 30.72
CA ASP A 347 -6.61 -1.48 31.62
C ASP A 347 -5.81 -1.71 32.92
N GLY A 348 -4.69 -0.98 33.12
CA GLY A 348 -3.79 -1.14 34.27
C GLY A 348 -2.96 -2.43 34.25
N GLN A 349 -2.90 -3.13 33.12
CA GLN A 349 -2.18 -4.39 32.92
C GLN A 349 -0.72 -4.13 32.50
N THR A 350 0.08 -3.57 33.42
CA THR A 350 1.44 -3.10 33.13
C THR A 350 2.40 -4.18 32.62
N GLU A 351 2.27 -5.43 33.10
CA GLU A 351 3.10 -6.55 32.63
C GLU A 351 2.80 -6.90 31.16
N LEU A 352 1.52 -6.98 30.80
CA LEU A 352 1.09 -7.31 29.44
C LEU A 352 1.39 -6.16 28.46
N ALA A 353 1.27 -4.91 28.91
CA ALA A 353 1.73 -3.76 28.16
C ALA A 353 3.23 -3.87 27.83
N SER A 354 4.07 -4.17 28.83
CA SER A 354 5.50 -4.33 28.64
C SER A 354 5.85 -5.50 27.72
N LYS A 355 5.15 -6.64 27.82
CA LYS A 355 5.32 -7.77 26.89
C LYS A 355 4.94 -7.39 25.45
N SER A 356 3.87 -6.62 25.27
CA SER A 356 3.42 -6.17 23.95
C SER A 356 4.38 -5.16 23.33
N ASP A 357 4.94 -4.24 24.13
CA ASP A 357 6.00 -3.32 23.68
C ASP A 357 7.27 -4.08 23.25
N ALA A 358 7.71 -5.05 24.06
CA ALA A 358 8.87 -5.88 23.72
C ALA A 358 8.62 -6.67 22.43
N LEU A 359 7.43 -7.27 22.28
CA LEU A 359 7.04 -7.98 21.06
C LEU A 359 7.03 -7.05 19.83
N ALA A 360 6.54 -5.82 19.96
CA ALA A 360 6.56 -4.83 18.88
C ALA A 360 8.00 -4.50 18.47
N GLY A 361 8.89 -4.29 19.44
CA GLY A 361 10.31 -4.06 19.18
C GLY A 361 10.99 -5.24 18.49
N ASP A 362 10.81 -6.45 19.02
CA ASP A 362 11.35 -7.68 18.44
C ASP A 362 10.85 -7.87 17.01
N PHE A 363 9.55 -7.68 16.77
CA PHE A 363 8.90 -7.85 15.46
C PHE A 363 9.49 -6.97 14.36
N LEU A 364 10.10 -5.82 14.67
CA LEU A 364 10.80 -5.03 13.65
C LEU A 364 12.16 -5.60 13.28
N THR A 365 12.87 -6.21 14.24
CA THR A 365 14.20 -6.82 14.03
C THR A 365 14.16 -8.15 13.29
N TRP A 366 12.96 -8.72 13.21
CA TRP A 366 12.66 -9.97 12.55
C TRP A 366 13.06 -9.95 11.06
N PRO A 367 14.02 -10.81 10.61
CA PRO A 367 14.49 -10.91 9.21
C PRO A 367 13.47 -11.63 8.30
N LEU A 368 12.27 -11.07 8.24
CA LEU A 368 11.19 -11.56 7.39
C LEU A 368 11.45 -11.17 5.93
N LYS A 369 11.18 -12.08 4.99
CA LYS A 369 11.23 -11.78 3.55
C LYS A 369 9.99 -12.34 2.87
N PRO A 370 9.25 -11.54 2.09
CA PRO A 370 8.06 -12.05 1.44
C PRO A 370 8.42 -13.01 0.32
N SER A 371 7.47 -13.88 0.00
CA SER A 371 7.58 -14.67 -1.22
C SER A 371 6.24 -14.99 -1.84
N TYR A 372 6.20 -15.00 -3.18
CA TYR A 372 5.08 -15.50 -3.97
C TYR A 372 4.82 -17.00 -3.80
N VAL A 373 5.81 -17.76 -3.33
CA VAL A 373 5.70 -19.21 -3.15
C VAL A 373 6.13 -19.60 -1.74
N THR A 374 5.43 -20.56 -1.17
CA THR A 374 5.76 -21.23 0.08
C THR A 374 5.89 -22.72 -0.18
N ASP A 375 6.80 -23.39 0.55
CA ASP A 375 7.09 -24.83 0.40
C ASP A 375 7.33 -25.27 -1.05
N PHE A 376 8.07 -24.44 -1.79
CA PHE A 376 8.27 -24.62 -3.22
C PHE A 376 8.86 -26.00 -3.55
N SER A 377 8.33 -26.61 -4.60
CA SER A 377 8.85 -27.87 -5.13
C SER A 377 8.93 -27.80 -6.63
N ARG A 378 10.13 -28.04 -7.19
CA ARG A 378 10.33 -28.08 -8.64
C ARG A 378 9.44 -29.11 -9.35
N ALA A 379 9.18 -30.25 -8.69
CA ALA A 379 8.27 -31.26 -9.22
C ALA A 379 6.82 -30.76 -9.25
N LYS A 380 6.36 -30.12 -8.16
CA LYS A 380 5.00 -29.54 -8.10
C LYS A 380 4.84 -28.37 -9.06
N ALA A 381 5.83 -27.48 -9.18
CA ALA A 381 5.80 -26.34 -10.10
C ALA A 381 5.61 -26.74 -11.57
N ARG A 382 5.99 -27.97 -11.96
CA ARG A 382 5.74 -28.49 -13.32
C ARG A 382 4.29 -28.94 -13.53
N GLN A 383 3.53 -29.16 -12.46
CA GLN A 383 2.19 -29.74 -12.50
C GLN A 383 1.11 -28.78 -11.96
N ASP A 384 1.51 -27.82 -11.13
CA ASP A 384 0.63 -26.91 -10.40
C ASP A 384 1.03 -25.46 -10.69
N LEU A 385 0.11 -24.70 -11.30
CA LEU A 385 0.31 -23.30 -11.66
C LEU A 385 0.46 -22.41 -10.42
N SER A 386 -0.13 -22.77 -9.28
CA SER A 386 0.01 -22.01 -8.03
C SER A 386 1.45 -22.07 -7.49
N GLN A 387 2.17 -23.16 -7.79
CA GLN A 387 3.58 -23.36 -7.47
C GLN A 387 4.51 -22.88 -8.60
N ASN A 388 3.96 -22.28 -9.65
CA ASN A 388 4.73 -21.82 -10.81
C ASN A 388 4.22 -20.47 -11.35
N PRO A 389 4.25 -19.41 -10.52
CA PRO A 389 3.79 -18.10 -10.96
C PRO A 389 4.48 -17.64 -12.24
N LEU A 390 3.71 -16.93 -13.07
CA LEU A 390 4.23 -16.21 -14.22
C LEU A 390 4.90 -14.93 -13.68
N LEU A 391 6.18 -14.77 -13.97
CA LEU A 391 6.90 -13.53 -13.64
C LEU A 391 6.59 -12.53 -14.74
N ASN A 392 5.67 -11.62 -14.47
CA ASN A 392 5.17 -10.66 -15.45
C ASN A 392 5.69 -9.25 -15.17
N HIS A 393 5.56 -8.39 -16.18
CA HIS A 393 6.02 -7.01 -16.11
C HIS A 393 5.12 -6.08 -15.29
N ALA A 394 3.90 -6.50 -14.94
CA ALA A 394 2.99 -5.71 -14.11
C ALA A 394 3.43 -5.68 -12.64
N GLN A 395 4.03 -6.78 -12.15
CA GLN A 395 4.51 -6.93 -10.77
C GLN A 395 5.87 -6.26 -10.49
N VAL A 396 6.44 -5.62 -11.50
CA VAL A 396 7.74 -4.92 -11.46
C VAL A 396 7.58 -3.43 -11.19
N GLY A 397 6.41 -2.85 -11.50
CA GLY A 397 6.15 -1.41 -11.34
C GLY A 397 7.10 -0.53 -12.16
N GLU A 398 7.44 0.65 -11.63
CA GLU A 398 8.35 1.62 -12.24
C GLU A 398 9.83 1.21 -12.23
N HIS A 399 10.20 0.14 -11.49
CA HIS A 399 11.57 -0.37 -11.40
C HIS A 399 12.14 -0.90 -12.73
N ARG A 400 11.37 -0.88 -13.83
CA ARG A 400 11.86 -1.16 -15.19
C ARG A 400 13.01 -0.26 -15.62
N LEU A 401 13.18 0.89 -14.98
CA LEU A 401 14.10 1.95 -15.41
C LEU A 401 15.39 2.04 -14.57
N ASN A 402 15.48 1.33 -13.44
CA ASN A 402 16.47 1.63 -12.40
C ASN A 402 17.67 0.68 -12.31
N ASN A 403 17.99 -0.09 -13.35
CA ASN A 403 19.08 -1.08 -13.31
C ASN A 403 19.05 -1.96 -12.04
N GLU A 404 17.86 -2.29 -11.54
CA GLU A 404 17.65 -3.26 -10.47
C GLU A 404 16.96 -4.52 -11.02
N PRO A 405 17.26 -5.72 -10.46
CA PRO A 405 16.58 -6.93 -10.89
C PRO A 405 15.08 -6.85 -10.54
N HIS A 406 14.25 -7.13 -11.54
CA HIS A 406 12.80 -7.12 -11.43
C HIS A 406 12.28 -8.18 -10.45
N TYR A 407 13.01 -9.30 -10.34
CA TYR A 407 12.74 -10.37 -9.39
C TYR A 407 14.03 -10.88 -8.76
N THR A 408 13.92 -11.30 -7.51
CA THR A 408 14.98 -12.02 -6.79
C THR A 408 14.49 -13.40 -6.41
N ILE A 409 15.21 -14.45 -6.81
CA ILE A 409 15.00 -15.83 -6.40
C ILE A 409 16.14 -16.25 -5.48
N THR A 410 15.83 -16.48 -4.21
CA THR A 410 16.81 -16.95 -3.23
C THR A 410 16.76 -18.47 -3.12
N LEU A 411 17.91 -19.12 -3.31
CA LEU A 411 18.09 -20.57 -3.23
C LEU A 411 18.93 -20.94 -2.00
N SER A 412 18.32 -21.67 -1.08
CA SER A 412 18.98 -22.10 0.17
C SER A 412 19.58 -23.49 0.05
N ALA A 413 20.80 -23.68 0.54
CA ALA A 413 21.48 -24.99 0.57
C ALA A 413 21.18 -25.81 1.84
N HIS A 414 20.66 -25.18 2.90
CA HIS A 414 20.42 -25.79 4.20
C HIS A 414 19.02 -25.49 4.71
N TYR A 415 18.47 -26.42 5.49
CA TYR A 415 17.25 -26.20 6.26
C TYR A 415 17.65 -25.53 7.58
N ASP A 416 17.36 -24.25 7.73
CA ASP A 416 17.54 -23.57 9.00
C ASP A 416 16.33 -23.86 9.90
N GLN A 417 16.59 -24.57 11.01
CA GLN A 417 15.59 -24.92 12.03
C GLN A 417 15.52 -23.88 13.14
N THR A 418 15.88 -22.61 12.87
CA THR A 418 15.62 -21.52 13.81
C THR A 418 14.18 -21.61 14.30
N GLN A 419 14.03 -21.86 15.61
CA GLN A 419 12.70 -21.95 16.21
C GLN A 419 12.00 -20.62 15.99
N LEU A 420 10.77 -20.69 15.48
CA LEU A 420 9.92 -19.52 15.39
C LEU A 420 9.86 -18.86 16.77
N PRO A 421 9.97 -17.52 16.84
CA PRO A 421 9.83 -16.80 18.10
C PRO A 421 8.55 -17.27 18.80
N THR A 422 8.66 -17.67 20.06
CA THR A 422 7.47 -17.99 20.85
C THR A 422 6.70 -16.70 21.09
N LEU A 423 5.42 -16.69 20.75
CA LEU A 423 4.56 -15.54 20.99
C LEU A 423 4.43 -15.30 22.51
N PRO A 424 4.82 -14.13 23.03
CA PRO A 424 4.93 -13.89 24.46
C PRO A 424 3.59 -13.65 25.17
N ILE A 425 2.49 -13.51 24.42
CA ILE A 425 1.14 -13.25 24.93
C ILE A 425 0.23 -14.41 24.51
N ALA A 426 -0.43 -15.06 25.46
CA ALA A 426 -1.32 -16.18 25.17
C ALA A 426 -2.66 -15.72 24.59
N ASP A 427 -3.31 -16.58 23.78
CA ASP A 427 -4.57 -16.22 23.09
C ASP A 427 -5.69 -15.76 24.04
N HIS A 428 -5.70 -16.26 25.27
CA HIS A 428 -6.70 -15.89 26.29
C HIS A 428 -6.39 -14.58 27.01
N GLU A 429 -5.15 -14.08 26.90
CA GLU A 429 -4.72 -12.78 27.44
C GLU A 429 -5.04 -11.65 26.45
N LEU A 430 -5.28 -11.97 25.17
CA LEU A 430 -5.59 -10.98 24.15
C LEU A 430 -7.00 -10.39 24.33
N PRO A 431 -7.13 -9.05 24.33
CA PRO A 431 -8.43 -8.40 24.29
C PRO A 431 -9.22 -8.82 23.04
N LYS A 432 -10.56 -8.71 23.08
CA LYS A 432 -11.43 -9.19 21.99
C LYS A 432 -11.03 -8.67 20.60
N GLY A 433 -10.60 -7.41 20.49
CA GLY A 433 -10.15 -6.79 19.24
C GLY A 433 -8.78 -7.25 18.73
N PHE A 434 -8.02 -8.02 19.52
CA PHE A 434 -6.67 -8.46 19.19
C PHE A 434 -6.52 -9.98 19.14
N ARG A 435 -7.62 -10.74 19.19
CA ARG A 435 -7.56 -12.22 19.28
C ARG A 435 -6.89 -12.89 18.09
N ASP A 436 -6.88 -12.23 16.94
CA ASP A 436 -6.22 -12.68 15.71
C ASP A 436 -4.75 -12.23 15.61
N VAL A 437 -4.23 -11.37 16.50
CA VAL A 437 -2.82 -10.91 16.51
C VAL A 437 -1.87 -12.10 16.43
N ASN A 438 -2.09 -13.12 17.25
CA ASN A 438 -1.23 -14.30 17.26
C ASN A 438 -1.32 -15.09 15.95
N GLN A 439 -2.49 -15.14 15.32
CA GLN A 439 -2.65 -15.75 14.00
C GLN A 439 -1.93 -14.95 12.92
N GLN A 440 -2.07 -13.63 12.94
CA GLN A 440 -1.40 -12.74 11.98
C GLN A 440 0.13 -12.80 12.12
N LEU A 441 0.65 -12.79 13.36
CA LEU A 441 2.08 -12.98 13.61
C LEU A 441 2.56 -14.33 13.08
N ARG A 442 1.77 -15.41 13.23
CA ARG A 442 2.10 -16.70 12.62
C ARG A 442 2.11 -16.64 11.09
N LEU A 443 1.24 -15.84 10.46
CA LEU A 443 1.28 -15.62 9.01
C LEU A 443 2.56 -14.89 8.60
N PHE A 444 2.97 -13.85 9.31
CA PHE A 444 4.29 -13.23 9.11
C PHE A 444 5.41 -14.27 9.28
N MET A 445 5.32 -15.10 10.32
CA MET A 445 6.28 -16.16 10.56
C MET A 445 6.30 -17.25 9.47
N GLN A 446 5.26 -17.43 8.66
CA GLN A 446 5.34 -18.30 7.47
C GLN A 446 6.27 -17.71 6.39
N TYR A 447 6.44 -16.38 6.41
CA TYR A 447 7.43 -15.65 5.61
C TYR A 447 8.78 -15.49 6.36
N TRP A 448 8.90 -15.97 7.59
CA TRP A 448 10.19 -16.20 8.24
C TRP A 448 10.96 -17.23 7.44
N HIS A 449 12.22 -16.94 7.10
CA HIS A 449 13.36 -17.86 7.10
C HIS A 449 14.51 -17.25 6.27
N PHE A 450 15.59 -16.98 7.00
CA PHE A 450 16.99 -16.65 6.67
C PHE A 450 17.39 -15.25 6.17
N THR A 451 18.12 -14.53 7.03
CA THR A 451 19.47 -13.98 6.74
C THR A 451 20.31 -13.94 8.04
N GLU A 452 21.38 -14.73 8.12
CA GLU A 452 22.66 -14.46 8.84
C GLU A 452 23.55 -15.74 8.79
N VAL A 453 24.82 -15.82 8.40
CA VAL A 453 25.92 -14.88 8.12
C VAL A 453 26.87 -15.59 7.13
N ALA A 454 27.26 -14.93 6.03
CA ALA A 454 28.52 -15.25 5.35
C ALA A 454 29.60 -14.33 5.96
N GLY A 455 30.36 -14.85 6.92
CA GLY A 455 31.39 -14.07 7.60
C GLY A 455 31.56 -14.37 9.09
N GLN A 456 31.85 -15.62 9.44
CA GLN A 456 32.64 -15.96 10.64
C GLN A 456 33.10 -17.42 10.52
N HIS A 457 34.20 -17.63 9.78
CA HIS A 457 35.18 -18.69 10.03
C HIS A 457 36.53 -18.28 9.47
#